data_AF-A0A0M3HFI4-F1
#
_entry.id   AF-A0A0M3HFI4-F1
#
_cell.length_a   1.000
_cell.length_b   1.000
_cell.length_c   1.000
_cell.angle_alpha   90.00
_cell.angle_beta   90.00
_cell.angle_gamma   90.00
#
_symmetry.space_group_name_H-M   'P 1'
#
loop_
_entity.id
_entity.type
_entity.pdbx_description
1 polymer ?
#
loop_
_entity_poly.entity_id
_entity_poly.type
_entity_poly.pdbx_seq_one_letter_code
_entity_poly.pdbx_strand_id
1 'polypeptide(L)'
;LSADSDVNVRSGADLLDRLLKDIVIASSTFDVAQLMVLIRERIYAQNSSNRKFIVSWLSAMLTAPQVSVVPYLPEVLDGLFQMLGDGQPGVRDVTEALLGQFERIQQAQPEDEVHLNLNLQIILQVNLCNMVNVLIVHATHEGSVLTRRTALIWLSQFIEMHSTRLLPYLSGYLTAILPYLGDDQLKATEINTRLLALFTQDAGVKMNAVIAVLLKHVKHEHRETRMAILNWIRHLHKNVPAKVKYGPD
;
A
#
# COMPACT_ATOMS: atom_id res chain seq x y z
N LEU A 1 -23.28 -5.57 19.28
CA LEU A 1 -24.47 -5.40 18.42
C LEU A 1 -24.27 -6.06 17.06
N SER A 2 -23.32 -5.64 16.22
CA SER A 2 -23.05 -6.30 14.92
C SER A 2 -22.50 -7.72 15.04
N ALA A 3 -21.83 -8.04 16.15
CA ALA A 3 -21.36 -9.39 16.49
C ALA A 3 -22.28 -10.13 17.49
N ASP A 4 -23.52 -9.66 17.69
CA ASP A 4 -24.46 -10.28 18.64
C ASP A 4 -24.94 -11.66 18.13
N SER A 5 -25.23 -12.57 19.05
CA SER A 5 -25.76 -13.90 18.71
C SER A 5 -27.19 -13.85 18.16
N ASP A 6 -28.00 -12.88 18.58
CA ASP A 6 -29.40 -12.75 18.20
C ASP A 6 -29.58 -12.12 16.79
N VAL A 7 -30.36 -12.78 15.93
CA VAL A 7 -30.60 -12.36 14.53
C VAL A 7 -31.36 -11.03 14.44
N ASN A 8 -32.33 -10.79 15.33
CA ASN A 8 -33.12 -9.57 15.36
C ASN A 8 -32.25 -8.39 15.84
N VAL A 9 -31.38 -8.63 16.83
CA VAL A 9 -30.41 -7.63 17.30
C VAL A 9 -29.43 -7.26 16.18
N ARG A 10 -28.91 -8.24 15.43
CA ARG A 10 -28.06 -7.96 14.27
C ARG A 10 -28.79 -7.18 13.18
N SER A 11 -30.00 -7.61 12.81
CA SER A 11 -30.81 -6.93 11.79
C SER A 11 -31.12 -5.47 12.18
N GLY A 12 -31.45 -5.22 13.44
CA GLY A 12 -31.66 -3.88 13.97
C GLY A 12 -30.39 -3.04 13.96
N ALA A 13 -29.24 -3.63 14.30
CA ALA A 13 -27.94 -2.97 14.25
C ALA A 13 -27.54 -2.60 12.81
N ASP A 14 -27.78 -3.48 11.85
CA ASP A 14 -27.48 -3.24 10.43
C ASP A 14 -28.37 -2.12 9.85
N LEU A 15 -29.66 -2.09 10.22
CA LEU A 15 -30.56 -1.00 9.83
C LEU A 15 -30.10 0.34 10.43
N LEU A 16 -29.76 0.36 11.72
CA LEU A 16 -29.25 1.55 12.39
C LEU A 16 -27.97 2.05 11.73
N ASP A 17 -27.03 1.15 11.46
CA ASP A 17 -25.75 1.46 10.80
C ASP A 17 -25.97 2.09 9.41
N ARG A 18 -26.88 1.53 8.61
CA ARG A 18 -27.24 2.11 7.30
C ARG A 18 -27.84 3.51 7.45
N LEU A 19 -28.81 3.69 8.34
CA LEU A 19 -29.45 5.00 8.55
C LEU A 19 -28.45 6.04 9.06
N LEU A 20 -27.53 5.64 9.94
CA LEU A 20 -26.47 6.53 10.42
C LEU A 20 -25.55 6.96 9.28
N LYS A 21 -25.14 6.03 8.40
CA LYS A 21 -24.36 6.37 7.20
C LYS A 21 -25.12 7.31 6.28
N ASP A 22 -26.42 7.06 6.04
CA ASP A 22 -27.26 7.92 5.20
C ASP A 22 -27.31 9.36 5.76
N ILE A 23 -27.45 9.52 7.08
CA ILE A 23 -27.44 10.83 7.75
C ILE A 23 -26.06 11.51 7.61
N VAL A 24 -24.98 10.77 7.86
CA VAL A 24 -23.61 11.29 7.79
C VAL A 24 -23.26 11.71 6.36
N ILE A 25 -23.61 10.89 5.36
CA ILE A 25 -23.40 11.18 3.93
C ILE A 25 -24.31 12.32 3.45
N ALA A 26 -25.46 12.57 4.07
CA ALA A 26 -26.28 13.73 3.75
C ALA A 26 -25.79 15.03 4.45
N SER A 27 -24.92 14.93 5.45
CA SER A 27 -24.46 16.08 6.23
C SER A 27 -23.27 16.79 5.57
N SER A 28 -23.43 18.08 5.27
CA SER A 28 -22.38 18.95 4.73
C SER A 28 -21.35 19.42 5.77
N THR A 29 -21.60 19.16 7.06
CA THR A 29 -20.78 19.67 8.18
C THR A 29 -20.20 18.54 9.04
N PHE A 30 -20.25 17.30 8.54
CA PHE A 30 -19.74 16.17 9.29
C PHE A 30 -18.23 16.26 9.52
N ASP A 31 -17.82 16.18 10.79
CA ASP A 31 -16.41 16.18 11.17
C ASP A 31 -15.81 14.78 10.95
N VAL A 32 -15.29 14.57 9.73
CA VAL A 32 -14.60 13.33 9.38
C VAL A 32 -13.38 13.08 10.26
N ALA A 33 -12.73 14.11 10.82
CA ALA A 33 -11.55 13.93 11.65
C ALA A 33 -11.90 13.19 12.96
N GLN A 34 -13.04 13.51 13.56
CA GLN A 34 -13.55 12.80 14.74
C GLN A 34 -13.88 11.34 14.44
N LEU A 35 -14.50 11.06 13.29
CA LEU A 35 -14.72 9.67 12.85
C LEU A 35 -13.39 8.93 12.69
N MET A 36 -12.38 9.57 12.10
CA MET A 36 -11.07 8.96 11.90
C MET A 36 -10.34 8.67 13.21
N VAL A 37 -10.55 9.44 14.28
CA VAL A 37 -10.06 9.09 15.63
C VAL A 37 -10.59 7.71 16.03
N LEU A 38 -11.91 7.49 15.92
CA LEU A 38 -12.54 6.23 16.30
C LEU A 38 -12.08 5.07 15.41
N ILE A 39 -11.93 5.31 14.10
CA ILE A 39 -11.42 4.31 13.16
C ILE A 39 -9.99 3.91 13.53
N ARG A 40 -9.10 4.87 13.80
CA ARG A 40 -7.71 4.59 14.20
C ARG A 40 -7.63 3.72 15.45
N GLU A 41 -8.44 4.01 16.46
CA GLU A 41 -8.43 3.22 17.69
C GLU A 41 -8.90 1.77 17.48
N ARG A 42 -9.62 1.48 16.39
CA ARG A 42 -10.17 0.14 16.11
C ARG A 42 -9.59 -0.53 14.87
N ILE A 43 -8.70 0.13 14.13
CA ILE A 43 -8.20 -0.37 12.83
C ILE A 43 -7.52 -1.75 12.95
N TYR A 44 -6.97 -2.08 14.13
CA TYR A 44 -6.35 -3.38 14.43
C TYR A 44 -7.27 -4.37 15.17
N ALA A 45 -8.58 -4.17 15.13
CA ALA A 45 -9.54 -5.11 15.71
C ALA A 45 -9.32 -6.52 15.12
N GLN A 46 -9.43 -7.56 15.96
CA GLN A 46 -9.23 -8.96 15.52
C GLN A 46 -10.52 -9.65 15.06
N ASN A 47 -11.67 -9.10 15.45
CA ASN A 47 -12.98 -9.66 15.11
C ASN A 47 -13.38 -9.28 13.67
N SER A 48 -13.69 -10.28 12.84
CA SER A 48 -14.09 -10.10 11.44
C SER A 48 -15.30 -9.16 11.26
N SER A 49 -16.29 -9.18 12.15
CA SER A 49 -17.44 -8.27 12.10
C SER A 49 -17.02 -6.82 12.35
N ASN A 50 -16.11 -6.58 13.30
CA ASN A 50 -15.58 -5.23 13.54
C ASN A 50 -14.73 -4.73 12.37
N ARG A 51 -13.90 -5.60 11.78
CA ARG A 51 -13.13 -5.28 10.56
C ARG A 51 -14.06 -4.91 9.41
N LYS A 52 -15.08 -5.73 9.15
CA LYS A 52 -16.10 -5.46 8.13
C LYS A 52 -16.83 -4.14 8.38
N PHE A 53 -17.15 -3.85 9.65
CA PHE A 53 -17.78 -2.59 10.04
C PHE A 53 -16.87 -1.39 9.70
N ILE A 54 -15.60 -1.42 10.10
CA ILE A 54 -14.63 -0.35 9.79
C ILE A 54 -14.49 -0.14 8.29
N VAL A 55 -14.31 -1.21 7.52
CA VAL A 55 -14.21 -1.15 6.05
C VAL A 55 -15.48 -0.55 5.45
N SER A 56 -16.66 -0.92 5.96
CA SER A 56 -17.92 -0.37 5.46
C SER A 56 -18.09 1.13 5.73
N TRP A 57 -17.58 1.64 6.86
CA TRP A 57 -17.58 3.07 7.16
C TRP A 57 -16.59 3.84 6.30
N LEU A 58 -15.38 3.31 6.12
CA LEU A 58 -14.40 3.91 5.22
C LEU A 58 -14.93 3.96 3.77
N SER A 59 -15.55 2.88 3.28
CA SER A 59 -16.19 2.84 1.97
C SER A 59 -17.31 3.88 1.84
N ALA A 60 -18.20 3.96 2.83
CA ALA A 60 -19.27 4.96 2.85
C ALA A 60 -18.73 6.40 2.77
N MET A 61 -17.69 6.70 3.54
CA MET A 61 -17.08 8.03 3.55
C MET A 61 -16.30 8.33 2.27
N LEU A 62 -15.70 7.31 1.64
CA LEU A 62 -15.01 7.48 0.36
C LEU A 62 -15.98 7.84 -0.77
N THR A 63 -17.26 7.44 -0.66
CA THR A 63 -18.32 7.79 -1.62
C THR A 63 -19.04 9.10 -1.32
N ALA A 64 -18.80 9.72 -0.16
CA ALA A 64 -19.46 10.94 0.24
C ALA A 64 -18.81 12.17 -0.45
N PRO A 65 -19.56 13.00 -1.22
CA PRO A 65 -18.97 14.08 -2.00
C PRO A 65 -18.40 15.24 -1.16
N GLN A 66 -18.88 15.42 0.06
CA GLN A 66 -18.56 16.57 0.90
C GLN A 66 -17.40 16.36 1.88
N VAL A 67 -16.92 15.12 2.05
CA VAL A 67 -15.79 14.78 2.93
C VAL A 67 -14.76 13.96 2.17
N SER A 68 -13.51 14.00 2.62
CA SER A 68 -12.45 13.16 2.05
C SER A 68 -11.74 12.39 3.15
N VAL A 69 -11.69 11.07 3.01
CA VAL A 69 -10.91 10.17 3.87
C VAL A 69 -9.51 9.87 3.31
N VAL A 70 -9.22 10.29 2.07
CA VAL A 70 -7.91 10.13 1.43
C VAL A 70 -6.75 10.70 2.26
N PRO A 71 -6.86 11.89 2.91
CA PRO A 71 -5.77 12.40 3.75
C PRO A 71 -5.37 11.47 4.89
N TYR A 72 -6.27 10.61 5.34
CA TYR A 72 -6.07 9.69 6.46
C TYR A 72 -5.64 8.29 6.02
N LEU A 73 -5.53 8.04 4.71
CA LEU A 73 -5.09 6.74 4.18
C LEU A 73 -3.78 6.24 4.83
N PRO A 74 -2.73 7.06 5.03
CA PRO A 74 -1.50 6.59 5.67
C PRO A 74 -1.70 6.00 7.07
N GLU A 75 -2.72 6.46 7.80
CA GLU A 75 -2.98 6.07 9.18
C GLU A 75 -3.74 4.75 9.29
N VAL A 76 -4.48 4.38 8.24
CA VAL A 76 -5.32 3.17 8.20
C VAL A 76 -4.75 2.07 7.31
N LEU A 77 -3.78 2.40 6.45
CA LEU A 77 -3.24 1.50 5.42
C LEU A 77 -2.78 0.16 6.00
N ASP A 78 -1.99 0.17 7.07
CA ASP A 78 -1.45 -1.07 7.64
C ASP A 78 -2.55 -2.02 8.11
N GLY A 79 -3.51 -1.51 8.90
CA GLY A 79 -4.61 -2.34 9.37
C GLY A 79 -5.54 -2.81 8.26
N LEU A 80 -5.77 -2.00 7.21
CA LEU A 80 -6.48 -2.47 6.01
C LEU A 80 -5.74 -3.63 5.33
N PHE A 81 -4.43 -3.55 5.19
CA PHE A 81 -3.63 -4.66 4.64
C PHE A 81 -3.67 -5.92 5.51
N GLN A 82 -3.70 -5.78 6.84
CA GLN A 82 -3.95 -6.92 7.74
C GLN A 82 -5.32 -7.57 7.50
N MET A 83 -6.35 -6.79 7.14
CA MET A 83 -7.69 -7.31 6.84
C MET A 83 -7.76 -8.10 5.52
N LEU A 84 -6.81 -7.93 4.58
CA LEU A 84 -6.69 -8.81 3.41
C LEU A 84 -6.30 -10.25 3.78
N GLY A 85 -5.75 -10.45 4.98
CA GLY A 85 -5.44 -11.76 5.56
C GLY A 85 -6.54 -12.31 6.47
N ASP A 86 -7.72 -11.68 6.55
CA ASP A 86 -8.79 -12.13 7.44
C ASP A 86 -9.28 -13.55 7.11
N GLY A 87 -9.68 -14.31 8.13
CA GLY A 87 -10.21 -15.67 7.93
C GLY A 87 -11.51 -15.70 7.12
N GLN A 88 -12.33 -14.64 7.21
CA GLN A 88 -13.61 -14.54 6.51
C GLN A 88 -13.44 -13.98 5.08
N PRO A 89 -13.84 -14.72 4.02
CA PRO A 89 -13.74 -14.24 2.64
C PRO A 89 -14.44 -12.89 2.44
N GLY A 90 -15.64 -12.74 2.99
CA GLY A 90 -16.41 -11.50 2.86
C GLY A 90 -15.76 -10.28 3.53
N VAL A 91 -14.76 -10.43 4.41
CA VAL A 91 -13.93 -9.29 4.90
C VAL A 91 -12.84 -8.98 3.90
N ARG A 92 -12.17 -10.01 3.36
CA ARG A 92 -11.12 -9.83 2.35
C ARG A 92 -11.66 -9.15 1.10
N ASP A 93 -12.82 -9.58 0.61
CA ASP A 93 -13.44 -9.05 -0.61
C ASP A 93 -13.78 -7.56 -0.49
N VAL A 94 -14.43 -7.16 0.62
CA VAL A 94 -14.77 -5.75 0.85
C VAL A 94 -13.54 -4.87 1.10
N THR A 95 -12.49 -5.45 1.70
CA THR A 95 -11.22 -4.75 1.94
C THR A 95 -10.45 -4.54 0.64
N GLU A 96 -10.35 -5.57 -0.21
CA GLU A 96 -9.76 -5.47 -1.54
C GLU A 96 -10.51 -4.43 -2.39
N ALA A 97 -11.85 -4.44 -2.36
CA ALA A 97 -12.67 -3.46 -3.06
C ALA A 97 -12.46 -2.02 -2.56
N LEU A 98 -12.28 -1.82 -1.25
CA LEU A 98 -11.97 -0.50 -0.67
C LEU A 98 -10.58 -0.01 -1.09
N LEU A 99 -9.56 -0.86 -0.96
CA LEU A 99 -8.19 -0.51 -1.38
C LEU A 99 -8.14 -0.18 -2.88
N GLY A 100 -8.82 -0.95 -3.73
CA GLY A 100 -8.94 -0.63 -5.16
C GLY A 100 -9.69 0.67 -5.47
N GLN A 101 -10.50 1.20 -4.55
CA GLN A 101 -11.08 2.55 -4.69
C GLN A 101 -10.08 3.65 -4.33
N PHE A 102 -9.36 3.50 -3.20
CA PHE A 102 -8.29 4.44 -2.85
C PHE A 102 -7.26 4.56 -3.98
N GLU A 103 -6.86 3.42 -4.53
CA GLU A 103 -5.91 3.34 -5.63
C GLU A 103 -6.37 4.14 -6.86
N ARG A 104 -7.62 3.93 -7.29
CA ARG A 104 -8.20 4.66 -8.44
C ARG A 104 -8.27 6.16 -8.20
N ILE A 105 -8.61 6.58 -6.97
CA ILE A 105 -8.67 8.00 -6.61
C ILE A 105 -7.27 8.62 -6.65
N GLN A 106 -6.24 7.90 -6.23
CA GLN A 106 -4.85 8.38 -6.33
C GLN A 106 -4.36 8.48 -7.78
N GLN A 107 -4.85 7.62 -8.68
CA GLN A 107 -4.49 7.60 -10.10
C GLN A 107 -5.27 8.61 -10.95
N ALA A 108 -6.48 8.97 -10.53
CA ALA A 108 -7.30 9.93 -11.25
C ALA A 108 -6.51 11.25 -11.39
N GLN A 109 -5.98 11.49 -12.59
CA GLN A 109 -5.42 12.78 -12.96
C GLN A 109 -6.58 13.78 -12.92
N PRO A 110 -6.44 14.93 -12.24
CA PRO A 110 -7.47 15.96 -12.31
C PRO A 110 -7.50 16.47 -13.75
N GLU A 111 -8.51 16.05 -14.53
CA GLU A 111 -8.78 16.66 -15.84
C GLU A 111 -9.18 18.14 -15.67
N ASP A 112 -9.57 18.53 -14.46
CA ASP A 112 -9.81 19.92 -14.04
C ASP A 112 -8.86 20.32 -12.90
N GLU A 113 -7.74 20.96 -13.25
CA GLU A 113 -6.86 21.67 -12.30
C GLU A 113 -7.63 22.77 -11.54
N VAL A 114 -8.23 22.46 -10.38
CA VAL A 114 -8.35 23.45 -9.28
C VAL A 114 -8.28 22.83 -7.88
N HIS A 115 -8.65 21.57 -7.61
CA HIS A 115 -8.93 21.17 -6.21
C HIS A 115 -8.43 19.81 -5.70
N LEU A 116 -7.30 19.27 -6.19
CA LEU A 116 -6.46 18.55 -5.22
C LEU A 116 -5.72 19.63 -4.43
N ASN A 117 -6.23 19.98 -3.24
CA ASN A 117 -5.61 20.98 -2.39
C ASN A 117 -4.12 20.65 -2.27
N LEU A 118 -3.22 21.60 -2.54
CA LEU A 118 -1.77 21.44 -2.38
C LEU A 118 -1.43 20.79 -1.03
N ASN A 119 -2.21 21.07 0.01
CA ASN A 119 -2.12 20.45 1.33
C ASN A 119 -2.27 18.93 1.30
N LEU A 120 -3.18 18.38 0.49
CA LEU A 120 -3.35 16.93 0.36
C LEU A 120 -2.15 16.27 -0.31
N GLN A 121 -1.61 16.88 -1.37
CA GLN A 121 -0.40 16.37 -2.01
C GLN A 121 0.81 16.43 -1.06
N ILE A 122 0.92 17.49 -0.25
CA ILE A 122 1.93 17.61 0.80
C ILE A 122 1.74 16.52 1.86
N ILE A 123 0.52 16.30 2.37
CA ILE A 123 0.25 15.27 3.39
C ILE A 123 0.63 13.88 2.89
N LEU A 124 0.25 13.53 1.65
CA LEU A 124 0.59 12.24 1.06
C LEU A 124 2.09 12.12 0.78
N GLN A 125 2.74 13.21 0.33
CA GLN A 125 4.19 13.22 0.10
C GLN A 125 4.98 13.07 1.41
N VAL A 126 4.55 13.73 2.50
CA VAL A 126 5.15 13.60 3.83
C VAL A 126 5.02 12.16 4.34
N ASN A 127 3.90 11.51 4.06
CA ASN A 127 3.62 10.14 4.50
C ASN A 127 4.09 9.05 3.53
N LEU A 128 4.69 9.39 2.40
CA LEU A 128 5.13 8.43 1.38
C LEU A 128 6.07 7.37 1.97
N CYS A 129 7.00 7.78 2.82
CA CYS A 129 7.93 6.87 3.51
C CYS A 129 7.18 5.79 4.30
N ASN A 130 6.19 6.21 5.10
CA ASN A 130 5.42 5.31 5.95
C ASN A 130 4.61 4.32 5.11
N MET A 131 3.94 4.81 4.06
CA MET A 131 3.14 3.97 3.17
C MET A 131 4.01 2.95 2.42
N VAL A 132 5.16 3.38 1.87
CA VAL A 132 6.10 2.48 1.20
C VAL A 132 6.59 1.39 2.16
N ASN A 133 6.93 1.74 3.40
CA ASN A 133 7.37 0.76 4.41
C ASN A 133 6.27 -0.26 4.74
N VAL A 134 5.03 0.19 4.95
CA VAL A 134 3.88 -0.69 5.17
C VAL A 134 3.73 -1.67 4.00
N LEU A 135 3.75 -1.17 2.76
CA LEU A 135 3.62 -2.02 1.58
C LEU A 135 4.77 -3.03 1.45
N ILE A 136 6.02 -2.64 1.73
CA ILE A 136 7.16 -3.56 1.72
C ILE A 136 7.01 -4.66 2.78
N VAL A 137 6.55 -4.31 3.98
CA VAL A 137 6.29 -5.28 5.06
C VAL A 137 5.25 -6.30 4.59
N HIS A 138 4.13 -5.85 4.04
CA HIS A 138 3.06 -6.74 3.57
C HIS A 138 3.44 -7.56 2.32
N ALA A 139 4.29 -7.02 1.45
CA ALA A 139 4.80 -7.76 0.30
C ALA A 139 5.79 -8.88 0.68
N THR A 140 6.57 -8.66 1.75
CA THR A 140 7.65 -9.58 2.18
C THR A 140 7.20 -10.59 3.24
N HIS A 141 6.13 -10.32 3.97
CA HIS A 141 5.60 -11.23 4.99
C HIS A 141 5.14 -12.56 4.37
N GLU A 142 5.29 -13.64 5.14
CA GLU A 142 4.68 -14.96 4.88
C GLU A 142 3.17 -14.86 5.15
N GLY A 143 2.47 -14.11 4.29
CA GLY A 143 1.04 -13.84 4.37
C GLY A 143 0.27 -14.39 3.18
N SER A 144 -1.00 -13.99 3.10
CA SER A 144 -1.88 -14.31 1.98
C SER A 144 -1.29 -13.83 0.65
N VAL A 145 -1.42 -14.66 -0.39
CA VAL A 145 -1.06 -14.30 -1.77
C VAL A 145 -1.79 -13.02 -2.20
N LEU A 146 -3.04 -12.84 -1.75
CA LEU A 146 -3.82 -11.63 -1.99
C LEU A 146 -3.11 -10.39 -1.42
N THR A 147 -2.75 -10.43 -0.14
CA THR A 147 -2.05 -9.32 0.55
C THR A 147 -0.77 -8.92 -0.20
N ARG A 148 0.05 -9.91 -0.56
CA ARG A 148 1.29 -9.68 -1.31
C ARG A 148 1.02 -9.07 -2.68
N ARG A 149 0.06 -9.63 -3.44
CA ARG A 149 -0.31 -9.14 -4.76
C ARG A 149 -0.77 -7.69 -4.69
N THR A 150 -1.67 -7.37 -3.77
CA THR A 150 -2.18 -5.99 -3.58
C THR A 150 -1.05 -5.04 -3.19
N ALA A 151 -0.11 -5.47 -2.33
CA ALA A 151 1.02 -4.64 -1.93
C ALA A 151 1.96 -4.33 -3.12
N LEU A 152 2.25 -5.34 -3.94
CA LEU A 152 3.09 -5.17 -5.14
C LEU A 152 2.40 -4.30 -6.20
N ILE A 153 1.07 -4.40 -6.37
CA ILE A 153 0.30 -3.51 -7.25
C ILE A 153 0.50 -2.05 -6.83
N TRP A 154 0.31 -1.75 -5.55
CA TRP A 154 0.48 -0.40 -4.99
C TRP A 154 1.93 0.11 -5.10
N LEU A 155 2.91 -0.74 -4.80
CA LEU A 155 4.33 -0.40 -4.98
C LEU A 155 4.65 -0.06 -6.44
N SER A 156 4.07 -0.79 -7.40
CA SER A 156 4.22 -0.51 -8.83
C SER A 156 3.63 0.85 -9.23
N GLN A 157 2.49 1.21 -8.66
CA GLN A 157 1.84 2.50 -8.94
C GLN A 157 2.56 3.67 -8.30
N PHE A 158 3.10 3.49 -7.11
CA PHE A 158 3.91 4.52 -6.48
C PHE A 158 5.10 4.87 -7.36
N ILE A 159 5.70 3.87 -8.03
CA ILE A 159 6.77 4.09 -9.02
C ILE A 159 6.31 5.00 -10.16
N GLU A 160 5.12 4.77 -10.71
CA GLU A 160 4.55 5.62 -11.76
C GLU A 160 4.31 7.05 -11.27
N MET A 161 3.75 7.21 -10.07
CA MET A 161 3.37 8.52 -9.52
C MET A 161 4.55 9.36 -9.02
N HIS A 162 5.60 8.73 -8.50
CA HIS A 162 6.65 9.41 -7.75
C HIS A 162 8.05 9.26 -8.35
N SER A 163 8.24 8.36 -9.33
CA SER A 163 9.46 8.23 -10.13
C SER A 163 10.73 8.19 -9.26
N THR A 164 11.68 9.11 -9.47
CA THR A 164 12.98 9.16 -8.76
C THR A 164 12.88 9.39 -7.26
N ARG A 165 11.75 9.93 -6.75
CA ARG A 165 11.55 10.14 -5.30
C ARG A 165 11.51 8.84 -4.50
N LEU A 166 11.34 7.69 -5.17
CA LEU A 166 11.30 6.38 -4.53
C LEU A 166 12.65 5.69 -4.43
N LEU A 167 13.68 6.21 -5.10
CA LEU A 167 15.02 5.62 -5.11
C LEU A 167 15.66 5.51 -3.71
N PRO A 168 15.41 6.39 -2.72
CA PRO A 168 15.84 6.16 -1.34
C PRO A 168 15.32 4.85 -0.73
N TYR A 169 14.22 4.29 -1.24
CA TYR A 169 13.60 3.03 -0.78
C TYR A 169 14.00 1.81 -1.63
N LEU A 170 14.93 1.96 -2.60
CA LEU A 170 15.28 0.93 -3.58
C LEU A 170 15.62 -0.43 -2.95
N SER A 171 16.38 -0.46 -1.85
CA SER A 171 16.72 -1.72 -1.18
C SER A 171 15.48 -2.44 -0.64
N GLY A 172 14.49 -1.69 -0.14
CA GLY A 172 13.22 -2.22 0.33
C GLY A 172 12.37 -2.78 -0.80
N TYR A 173 12.28 -2.05 -1.91
CA TYR A 173 11.65 -2.55 -3.15
C TYR A 173 12.30 -3.85 -3.64
N LEU A 174 13.63 -3.91 -3.71
CA LEU A 174 14.34 -5.12 -4.13
C LEU A 174 14.09 -6.29 -3.18
N THR A 175 14.01 -6.03 -1.87
CA THR A 175 13.65 -7.05 -0.88
C THR A 175 12.26 -7.62 -1.15
N ALA A 176 11.31 -6.76 -1.53
CA ALA A 176 9.93 -7.15 -1.82
C ALA A 176 9.78 -7.94 -3.14
N ILE A 177 10.58 -7.66 -4.18
CA ILE A 177 10.33 -8.21 -5.52
C ILE A 177 11.25 -9.38 -5.92
N LEU A 178 12.51 -9.41 -5.44
CA LEU A 178 13.49 -10.42 -5.90
C LEU A 178 13.04 -11.88 -5.67
N PRO A 179 12.39 -12.24 -4.55
CA PRO A 179 11.89 -13.59 -4.35
C PRO A 179 10.86 -14.04 -5.41
N TYR A 180 10.19 -13.08 -6.05
CA TYR A 180 8.97 -13.32 -6.84
C TYR A 180 9.11 -12.99 -8.33
N LEU A 181 10.33 -12.82 -8.86
CA LEU A 181 10.54 -12.49 -10.28
C LEU A 181 10.17 -13.61 -11.25
N GLY A 182 9.96 -14.84 -10.76
CA GLY A 182 9.45 -15.96 -11.54
C GLY A 182 7.93 -16.16 -11.44
N ASP A 183 7.20 -15.30 -10.72
CA ASP A 183 5.75 -15.40 -10.55
C ASP A 183 5.02 -14.40 -11.44
N ASP A 184 4.43 -14.88 -12.53
CA ASP A 184 3.71 -14.05 -13.52
C ASP A 184 2.40 -13.46 -12.99
N GLN A 185 1.88 -13.95 -11.86
CA GLN A 185 0.68 -13.39 -11.23
C GLN A 185 1.00 -12.12 -10.41
N LEU A 186 2.28 -11.83 -10.19
CA LEU A 186 2.75 -10.71 -9.39
C LEU A 186 3.41 -9.64 -10.28
N LYS A 187 3.39 -8.39 -9.79
CA LYS A 187 3.99 -7.24 -10.48
C LYS A 187 5.52 -7.16 -10.36
N ALA A 188 6.17 -8.17 -9.80
CA ALA A 188 7.58 -8.13 -9.42
C ALA A 188 8.52 -7.81 -10.59
N THR A 189 8.34 -8.46 -11.75
CA THR A 189 9.17 -8.25 -12.95
C THR A 189 8.98 -6.86 -13.56
N GLU A 190 7.75 -6.35 -13.55
CA GLU A 190 7.42 -5.00 -14.01
C GLU A 190 8.09 -3.95 -13.13
N ILE A 191 7.96 -4.08 -11.81
CA ILE A 191 8.60 -3.21 -10.82
C ILE A 191 10.12 -3.23 -10.99
N ASN A 192 10.72 -4.41 -11.10
CA ASN A 192 12.16 -4.57 -11.29
C ASN A 192 12.67 -3.82 -12.52
N THR A 193 11.94 -3.93 -13.64
CA THR A 193 12.28 -3.25 -14.90
C THR A 193 12.20 -1.73 -14.75
N ARG A 194 11.15 -1.22 -14.12
CA ARG A 194 10.96 0.23 -13.90
C ARG A 194 12.01 0.82 -12.96
N LEU A 195 12.31 0.14 -11.86
CA LEU A 195 13.35 0.58 -10.92
C LEU A 195 14.72 0.64 -11.59
N LEU A 196 15.05 -0.35 -12.42
CA LEU A 196 16.30 -0.37 -13.17
C LEU A 196 16.40 0.80 -14.15
N ALA A 197 15.29 1.18 -14.79
CA ALA A 197 15.23 2.32 -15.70
C ALA A 197 15.29 3.68 -14.96
N LEU A 198 14.73 3.76 -13.76
CA LEU A 198 14.72 4.99 -12.94
C LEU A 198 16.05 5.29 -12.25
N PHE A 199 16.90 4.28 -12.06
CA PHE A 199 18.12 4.44 -11.28
C PHE A 199 19.07 5.48 -11.90
N THR A 200 19.40 6.51 -11.12
CA THR A 200 20.38 7.55 -11.47
C THR A 200 21.47 7.68 -10.40
N GLN A 201 22.63 8.24 -10.76
CA GLN A 201 23.83 8.28 -9.92
C GLN A 201 23.67 9.09 -8.61
N ASP A 202 22.70 10.01 -8.54
CA ASP A 202 22.55 11.01 -7.47
C ASP A 202 21.30 10.81 -6.58
N ALA A 203 20.69 9.63 -6.65
CA ALA A 203 19.33 9.45 -6.15
C ALA A 203 19.17 9.20 -4.63
N GLY A 204 20.14 9.60 -3.79
CA GLY A 204 20.08 9.35 -2.34
C GLY A 204 20.04 7.86 -1.96
N VAL A 205 20.45 6.97 -2.86
CA VAL A 205 20.38 5.51 -2.69
C VAL A 205 21.42 5.03 -1.69
N LYS A 206 20.98 4.28 -0.67
CA LYS A 206 21.86 3.58 0.27
C LYS A 206 22.49 2.34 -0.39
N MET A 207 23.61 2.54 -1.08
CA MET A 207 24.25 1.51 -1.91
C MET A 207 24.56 0.21 -1.15
N ASN A 208 25.07 0.30 0.08
CA ASN A 208 25.41 -0.88 0.88
C ASN A 208 24.18 -1.76 1.17
N ALA A 209 23.02 -1.14 1.42
CA ALA A 209 21.77 -1.87 1.64
C ALA A 209 21.29 -2.55 0.34
N VAL A 210 21.42 -1.88 -0.80
CA VAL A 210 21.09 -2.45 -2.11
C VAL A 210 21.99 -3.65 -2.42
N ILE A 211 23.30 -3.52 -2.24
CA ILE A 211 24.26 -4.61 -2.46
C ILE A 211 23.97 -5.79 -1.54
N ALA A 212 23.72 -5.55 -0.25
CA ALA A 212 23.39 -6.60 0.71
C ALA A 212 22.16 -7.42 0.28
N VAL A 213 21.10 -6.75 -0.17
CA VAL A 213 19.89 -7.41 -0.69
C VAL A 213 20.18 -8.22 -1.94
N LEU A 214 20.90 -7.66 -2.92
CA LEU A 214 21.26 -8.37 -4.15
C LEU A 214 22.09 -9.63 -3.86
N LEU A 215 23.10 -9.52 -2.98
CA LEU A 215 23.98 -10.63 -2.61
C LEU A 215 23.23 -11.76 -1.91
N LYS A 216 22.21 -11.44 -1.09
CA LYS A 216 21.35 -12.43 -0.44
C LYS A 216 20.67 -13.37 -1.43
N HIS A 217 20.37 -12.89 -2.65
CA HIS A 217 19.64 -13.66 -3.67
C HIS A 217 20.53 -14.18 -4.81
N VAL A 218 21.86 -14.04 -4.79
CA VAL A 218 22.73 -14.46 -5.91
C VAL A 218 22.58 -15.95 -6.26
N LYS A 219 22.32 -16.80 -5.27
CA LYS A 219 22.13 -18.24 -5.43
C LYS A 219 20.65 -18.65 -5.44
N HIS A 220 19.73 -17.74 -5.79
CA HIS A 220 18.30 -18.04 -5.84
C HIS A 220 17.97 -19.20 -6.77
N GLU A 221 16.92 -19.97 -6.49
CA GLU A 221 16.52 -21.14 -7.29
C GLU A 221 15.98 -20.75 -8.67
N HIS A 222 15.25 -19.64 -8.77
CA HIS A 222 14.69 -19.13 -10.02
C HIS A 222 15.75 -18.41 -10.87
N ARG A 223 15.79 -18.72 -12.17
CA ARG A 223 16.75 -18.16 -13.13
C ARG A 223 16.52 -16.67 -13.34
N GLU A 224 15.27 -16.26 -13.37
CA GLU A 224 14.77 -14.90 -13.55
C GLU A 224 15.38 -13.98 -12.48
N THR A 225 15.31 -14.41 -11.23
CA THR A 225 15.92 -13.68 -10.09
C THR A 225 17.43 -13.57 -10.22
N ARG A 226 18.13 -14.67 -10.54
CA ARG A 226 19.60 -14.63 -10.73
C ARG A 226 20.01 -13.68 -11.86
N MET A 227 19.28 -13.71 -12.98
CA MET A 227 19.54 -12.82 -14.12
C MET A 227 19.27 -11.36 -13.78
N ALA A 228 18.20 -11.06 -13.04
CA ALA A 228 17.91 -9.71 -12.57
C ALA A 228 19.01 -9.17 -11.67
N ILE A 229 19.55 -9.98 -10.76
CA ILE A 229 20.65 -9.60 -9.88
C ILE A 229 21.92 -9.27 -10.67
N LEU A 230 22.29 -10.10 -11.64
CA LEU A 230 23.43 -9.83 -12.52
C LEU A 230 23.23 -8.53 -13.31
N ASN A 231 22.01 -8.28 -13.80
CA ASN A 231 21.66 -7.04 -14.47
C ASN A 231 21.81 -5.82 -13.56
N TRP A 232 21.36 -5.91 -12.31
CA TRP A 232 21.54 -4.88 -11.30
C TRP A 232 23.02 -4.64 -10.98
N ILE A 233 23.79 -5.68 -10.68
CA ILE A 233 25.23 -5.57 -10.39
C ILE A 233 25.95 -4.89 -11.55
N ARG A 234 25.69 -5.33 -12.79
CA ARG A 234 26.25 -4.71 -14.00
C ARG A 234 25.86 -3.23 -14.12
N HIS A 235 24.59 -2.90 -13.85
CA HIS A 235 24.07 -1.53 -13.95
C HIS A 235 24.70 -0.61 -12.87
N LEU A 236 24.80 -1.09 -11.63
CA LEU A 236 25.46 -0.38 -10.53
C LEU A 236 26.95 -0.13 -10.81
N HIS A 237 27.67 -1.12 -11.35
CA HIS A 237 29.08 -0.95 -11.73
C HIS A 237 29.28 0.09 -12.84
N LYS A 238 28.37 0.13 -13.83
CA LYS A 238 28.46 1.10 -14.93
C LYS A 238 28.15 2.52 -14.47
N ASN A 239 27.12 2.70 -13.65
CA ASN A 239 26.60 4.02 -13.30
C ASN A 239 27.20 4.59 -12.00
N VAL A 240 27.77 3.76 -11.13
CA VAL A 240 28.36 4.21 -9.85
C VAL A 240 29.67 3.45 -9.51
N PRO A 241 30.67 3.41 -10.39
CA PRO A 241 31.88 2.58 -10.20
C PRO A 241 32.68 2.93 -8.94
N ALA A 242 32.58 4.16 -8.42
CA ALA A 242 33.29 4.60 -7.22
C ALA A 242 32.66 4.10 -5.90
N LYS A 243 31.34 3.90 -5.84
CA LYS A 243 30.62 3.46 -4.62
C LYS A 243 30.55 1.93 -4.46
N VAL A 244 30.93 1.17 -5.50
CA VAL A 244 30.91 -0.31 -5.49
C VAL A 244 32.29 -0.89 -5.10
N LYS A 245 33.35 -0.07 -5.06
CA LYS A 245 34.73 -0.52 -4.86
C LYS A 245 35.12 -0.85 -3.41
N TYR A 246 34.29 -0.53 -2.43
CA TYR A 246 34.52 -0.88 -1.03
C TYR A 246 33.40 -1.81 -0.57
N GLY A 247 33.70 -3.12 -0.57
CA GLY A 247 32.86 -4.11 0.11
C GLY A 247 32.86 -3.86 1.62
N PRO A 248 31.95 -4.50 2.37
CA PRO A 248 31.93 -4.36 3.83
C PRO A 248 33.23 -4.92 4.42
N ASP A 249 33.94 -4.09 5.19
CA ASP A 249 34.86 -4.54 6.23
C ASP A 249 34.07 -5.15 7.40
#